data_AF-A0A959II10-F1
#
_entry.id   AF-A0A959II10-F1
#
_cell.length_a   1.000
_cell.length_b   1.000
_cell.length_c   1.000
_cell.angle_alpha   90.00
_cell.angle_beta   90.00
_cell.angle_gamma   90.00
#
_symmetry.space_group_name_H-M   'P 1'
#
loop_
_entity.id
_entity.type
_entity.pdbx_description
1 polymer ?
#
loop_
_entity_poly.entity_id
_entity_poly.type
_entity_poly.pdbx_seq_one_letter_code
_entity_poly.pdbx_strand_id
1 'polypeptide(L)'
;MSILLKAKLIAIVLAVIYLLWKVFFTSMKPEMSDKEINKAKVSFSTEGRGGNVFYRGEEGSFSMYWEFGGGNVIAIIDVPSAKQWEVRTQIPLDKRMDILNYIGKRTVAVQTTDGKGSYVIRDNCIEIKGG
;
A
#
# COMPACT_ATOMS: atom_id res chain seq x y z
N MET A 1 -26.21 -17.19 -46.14
CA MET A 1 -25.63 -16.16 -45.25
C MET A 1 -24.22 -15.85 -45.73
N SER A 2 -23.95 -14.61 -46.17
CA SER A 2 -22.67 -14.26 -46.82
C SER A 2 -21.49 -14.29 -45.83
N ILE A 3 -20.29 -14.59 -46.31
CA ILE A 3 -19.05 -14.66 -45.52
C ILE A 3 -18.79 -13.35 -44.76
N LEU A 4 -19.16 -12.20 -45.34
CA LEU A 4 -19.07 -10.89 -44.69
C LEU A 4 -19.90 -10.78 -43.41
N LEU A 5 -21.08 -11.42 -43.37
CA LEU A 5 -21.98 -11.32 -42.22
C LEU A 5 -21.42 -12.10 -41.02
N LYS A 6 -20.77 -13.25 -41.28
CA LYS A 6 -20.11 -14.06 -40.24
C LYS A 6 -18.89 -13.34 -39.65
N ALA A 7 -18.09 -12.69 -40.49
CA ALA A 7 -16.91 -11.95 -40.04
C ALA A 7 -17.28 -10.77 -39.13
N LYS A 8 -18.33 -10.01 -39.47
CA LYS A 8 -18.82 -8.90 -38.62
C LYS A 8 -19.33 -9.39 -37.27
N LEU A 9 -20.04 -10.52 -37.23
CA LEU A 9 -20.55 -11.10 -35.99
C LEU A 9 -19.40 -11.54 -35.06
N ILE A 10 -18.35 -12.16 -35.61
CA ILE A 10 -17.16 -12.55 -34.84
C ILE A 10 -16.45 -11.33 -34.27
N ALA A 11 -16.26 -10.27 -35.07
CA ALA A 11 -15.63 -9.04 -34.60
C ALA A 11 -16.40 -8.38 -33.45
N ILE A 12 -17.74 -8.39 -33.51
CA ILE A 12 -18.58 -7.85 -32.43
C ILE A 12 -18.44 -8.69 -31.16
N VAL A 13 -18.47 -10.03 -31.27
CA VAL A 13 -18.29 -10.93 -30.11
C VAL A 13 -16.92 -10.72 -29.47
N LEU A 14 -15.86 -10.61 -30.27
CA LEU A 14 -14.51 -10.34 -29.75
C LEU A 14 -14.40 -8.97 -29.09
N ALA A 15 -15.01 -7.93 -29.68
CA ALA A 15 -15.03 -6.60 -29.09
C ALA A 15 -15.80 -6.56 -27.75
N VAL A 16 -16.93 -7.28 -27.66
CA VAL A 16 -17.71 -7.40 -26.43
C VAL A 16 -16.92 -8.18 -25.37
N ILE A 17 -16.28 -9.30 -25.72
CA ILE A 17 -15.41 -10.04 -24.80
C ILE A 17 -14.25 -9.17 -24.32
N TYR A 18 -13.61 -8.41 -25.21
CA TYR A 18 -12.53 -7.50 -24.85
C TYR A 18 -13.01 -6.39 -23.90
N LEU A 19 -14.17 -5.81 -24.16
CA LEU A 19 -14.76 -4.77 -23.30
C LEU A 19 -15.16 -5.33 -21.93
N LEU A 20 -15.75 -6.53 -21.88
CA LEU A 20 -16.10 -7.20 -20.63
C LEU A 20 -14.85 -7.59 -19.84
N TRP A 21 -13.83 -8.13 -20.52
CA TRP A 21 -12.53 -8.44 -19.92
C TRP A 21 -11.87 -7.17 -19.37
N LYS A 22 -11.86 -6.08 -20.14
CA LYS A 22 -11.31 -4.79 -19.71
C LYS A 22 -12.05 -4.25 -18.49
N VAL A 23 -13.38 -4.23 -18.48
CA VAL A 23 -14.16 -3.75 -17.32
C VAL A 23 -13.92 -4.63 -16.09
N PHE A 24 -13.91 -5.96 -16.26
CA PHE A 24 -13.71 -6.92 -15.18
C PHE A 24 -12.30 -6.83 -14.57
N PHE A 25 -11.26 -6.73 -15.41
CA PHE A 25 -9.87 -6.63 -14.93
C PHE A 25 -9.48 -5.23 -14.46
N THR A 26 -10.12 -4.17 -14.96
CA THR A 26 -9.88 -2.81 -14.43
C THR A 26 -10.41 -2.66 -12.99
N SER A 27 -11.39 -3.49 -12.59
CA SER A 27 -11.88 -3.57 -11.20
C SER A 27 -11.05 -4.49 -10.29
N MET A 28 -10.25 -5.40 -10.85
CA MET A 28 -9.23 -6.13 -10.08
C MET A 28 -7.93 -5.33 -10.08
N LYS A 29 -7.89 -4.26 -9.28
CA LYS A 29 -6.59 -3.80 -8.77
C LYS A 29 -5.99 -4.99 -8.01
N PRO A 30 -4.79 -5.47 -8.34
CA PRO A 30 -4.16 -6.48 -7.52
C PRO A 30 -3.82 -5.83 -6.18
N GLU A 31 -4.73 -5.98 -5.23
CA GLU A 31 -4.40 -5.96 -3.81
C GLU A 31 -3.17 -6.86 -3.68
N MET A 32 -2.08 -6.30 -3.15
CA MET A 32 -0.81 -7.00 -3.03
C MET A 32 -1.07 -8.39 -2.44
N SER A 33 -0.69 -9.47 -3.14
CA SER A 33 -1.08 -10.81 -2.67
C SER A 33 -0.46 -11.07 -1.31
N ASP A 34 -1.18 -11.74 -0.41
CA ASP A 34 -0.70 -12.10 0.95
C ASP A 34 0.67 -12.81 0.95
N LYS A 35 1.05 -13.39 -0.18
CA LYS A 35 2.35 -14.06 -0.39
C LYS A 35 3.50 -13.08 -0.65
N GLU A 36 3.25 -11.95 -1.34
CA GLU A 36 4.26 -10.91 -1.59
C GLU A 36 4.51 -10.08 -0.32
N ILE A 37 3.46 -9.81 0.47
CA ILE A 37 3.57 -9.20 1.80
C ILE A 37 4.44 -10.04 2.75
N ASN A 38 4.41 -11.37 2.63
CA ASN A 38 5.15 -12.28 3.52
C ASN A 38 6.69 -12.16 3.41
N LYS A 39 7.22 -11.52 2.36
CA LYS A 39 8.66 -11.23 2.27
C LYS A 39 9.02 -9.81 2.70
N ALA A 40 8.05 -8.91 2.77
CA ALA A 40 8.30 -7.56 3.23
C ALA A 40 8.75 -7.58 4.70
N LYS A 41 9.62 -6.63 5.06
CA LYS A 41 10.12 -6.46 6.42
C LYS A 41 10.05 -5.01 6.85
N VAL A 42 9.58 -4.80 8.08
CA VAL A 42 9.65 -3.51 8.78
C VAL A 42 10.58 -3.64 9.98
N SER A 43 11.54 -2.73 10.12
CA SER A 43 12.42 -2.60 11.27
C SER A 43 12.50 -1.15 11.75
N PHE A 44 13.03 -0.94 12.96
CA PHE A 44 12.97 0.34 13.66
C PHE A 44 14.34 0.70 14.24
N SER A 45 14.70 1.98 14.22
CA SER A 45 15.71 2.58 15.09
C SER A 45 15.05 3.53 16.08
N THR A 46 15.66 3.65 17.26
CA THR A 46 15.23 4.60 18.30
C THR A 46 16.42 5.47 18.67
N GLU A 47 16.22 6.77 18.54
CA GLU A 47 17.20 7.84 18.73
C GLU A 47 16.58 8.89 19.69
N GLY A 48 16.19 8.43 20.88
CA GLY A 48 15.52 9.25 21.89
C GLY A 48 14.01 9.32 21.68
N ARG A 49 13.47 10.51 21.41
CA ARG A 49 12.02 10.76 21.21
C ARG A 49 11.54 10.53 19.77
N GLY A 50 12.40 9.95 18.93
CA GLY A 50 12.11 9.62 17.55
C GLY A 50 13.12 8.62 17.02
N GLY A 51 13.12 8.42 15.72
CA GLY A 51 14.04 7.52 15.02
C GLY A 51 13.54 7.21 13.63
N ASN A 52 13.86 6.03 13.11
CA ASN A 52 13.49 5.66 11.74
C ASN A 52 12.72 4.34 11.68
N VAL A 53 11.73 4.29 10.79
CA VAL A 53 11.07 3.08 10.31
C VAL A 53 11.68 2.72 8.96
N PHE A 54 12.13 1.48 8.80
CA PHE A 54 12.73 0.98 7.57
C PHE A 54 11.81 -0.05 6.95
N TYR A 55 11.37 0.19 5.72
CA TYR A 55 10.63 -0.77 4.91
C TYR A 55 11.56 -1.39 3.85
N ARG A 56 11.44 -2.72 3.68
CA ARG A 56 12.08 -3.46 2.59
C ARG A 56 11.11 -4.49 2.03
N GLY A 57 10.69 -4.33 0.78
CA GLY A 57 9.83 -5.24 0.02
C GLY A 57 10.45 -5.61 -1.33
N GLU A 58 9.69 -6.27 -2.19
CA GLU A 58 10.14 -6.62 -3.55
C GLU A 58 10.09 -5.39 -4.48
N GLU A 59 9.20 -4.46 -4.18
CA GLU A 59 8.93 -3.21 -4.87
C GLU A 59 10.03 -2.17 -4.65
N GLY A 60 10.76 -2.31 -3.54
CA GLY A 60 11.83 -1.39 -3.15
C GLY A 60 12.03 -1.29 -1.65
N SER A 61 12.84 -0.32 -1.25
CA SER A 61 13.12 -0.03 0.16
C SER A 61 13.25 1.47 0.40
N PHE A 62 12.74 1.93 1.53
CA PHE A 62 12.84 3.32 1.94
C PHE A 62 12.76 3.43 3.47
N SER A 63 13.18 4.59 4.00
CA SER A 63 13.08 4.91 5.42
C SER A 63 12.18 6.12 5.66
N MET A 64 11.58 6.15 6.84
CA MET A 64 10.66 7.18 7.30
C MET A 64 11.04 7.61 8.70
N TYR A 65 11.03 8.90 8.97
CA TYR A 65 11.24 9.40 10.32
C TYR A 65 9.98 9.11 11.16
N TRP A 66 10.17 8.78 12.44
CA TRP A 66 9.09 8.75 13.41
C TRP A 66 9.45 9.60 14.63
N GLU A 67 8.43 10.12 15.29
CA GLU A 67 8.55 10.83 16.57
C GLU A 67 7.40 10.49 17.50
N PHE A 68 7.59 10.72 18.81
CA PHE A 68 6.50 10.59 19.76
C PHE A 68 5.39 11.60 19.47
N GLY A 69 4.16 11.10 19.46
CA GLY A 69 2.96 11.92 19.34
C GLY A 69 2.56 12.55 20.68
N GLY A 70 1.35 13.10 20.69
CA GLY A 70 0.70 13.64 21.90
C GLY A 70 -0.73 13.14 22.05
N GLY A 71 -1.29 13.27 23.25
CA GLY A 71 -2.63 12.80 23.57
C GLY A 71 -2.73 11.28 23.44
N ASN A 72 -3.67 10.80 22.61
CA ASN A 72 -3.87 9.36 22.36
C ASN A 72 -3.01 8.81 21.19
N VAL A 73 -2.15 9.64 20.60
CA VAL A 73 -1.22 9.24 19.55
C VAL A 73 0.14 9.01 20.20
N ILE A 74 0.61 7.76 20.21
CA ILE A 74 1.90 7.40 20.84
C ILE A 74 3.07 7.74 19.92
N ALA A 75 2.91 7.58 18.61
CA ALA A 75 3.94 7.86 17.62
C ALA A 75 3.33 8.33 16.30
N ILE A 76 4.06 9.17 15.60
CA ILE A 76 3.74 9.64 14.25
C ILE A 76 4.90 9.21 13.35
N ILE A 77 4.59 8.53 12.25
CA ILE A 77 5.55 8.16 11.22
C ILE A 77 5.32 9.11 10.03
N ASP A 78 6.32 9.91 9.65
CA ASP A 78 6.27 10.76 8.45
C ASP A 78 6.32 9.88 7.20
N VAL A 79 5.36 10.04 6.30
CA VAL A 79 5.31 9.28 5.04
C VAL A 79 5.16 10.23 3.86
N PRO A 80 5.72 9.88 2.68
CA PRO A 80 5.49 10.67 1.48
C PRO A 80 3.99 10.80 1.17
N SER A 81 3.53 12.02 0.89
CA SER A 81 2.21 12.26 0.30
C SER A 81 2.05 11.52 -1.02
N ALA A 82 0.81 11.34 -1.48
CA ALA A 82 0.56 10.72 -2.79
C ALA A 82 1.35 11.41 -3.92
N LYS A 83 1.51 12.73 -3.86
CA LYS A 83 2.27 13.52 -4.85
C LYS A 83 3.78 13.30 -4.79
N GLN A 84 4.31 12.96 -3.61
CA GLN A 84 5.75 12.77 -3.39
C GLN A 84 6.17 11.31 -3.44
N TRP A 85 5.20 10.38 -3.46
CA TRP A 85 5.41 8.96 -3.25
C TRP A 85 6.42 8.36 -4.22
N GLU A 86 6.13 8.41 -5.52
CA GLU A 86 6.97 7.79 -6.54
C GLU A 86 8.36 8.43 -6.58
N VAL A 87 8.44 9.74 -6.38
CA VAL A 87 9.72 10.47 -6.34
C VAL A 87 10.56 10.03 -5.14
N ARG A 88 9.98 9.95 -3.94
CA ARG A 88 10.72 9.63 -2.70
C ARG A 88 11.00 8.14 -2.51
N THR A 89 10.16 7.27 -3.06
CA THR A 89 10.24 5.81 -2.81
C THR A 89 10.67 5.01 -4.03
N GLN A 90 10.53 5.56 -5.24
CA GLN A 90 10.66 4.84 -6.52
C GLN A 90 9.67 3.67 -6.67
N ILE A 91 8.63 3.62 -5.82
CA ILE A 91 7.58 2.60 -5.85
C ILE A 91 6.33 3.21 -6.52
N PRO A 92 5.63 2.48 -7.39
CA PRO A 92 4.37 2.93 -8.01
C PRO A 92 3.33 3.42 -6.99
N LEU A 93 2.60 4.49 -7.35
CA LEU A 93 1.61 5.11 -6.46
C LEU A 93 0.46 4.15 -6.08
N ASP A 94 0.09 3.23 -6.96
CA ASP A 94 -0.99 2.26 -6.70
C ASP A 94 -0.66 1.27 -5.57
N LYS A 95 0.64 1.02 -5.30
CA LYS A 95 1.12 0.18 -4.19
C LYS A 95 1.18 0.92 -2.84
N ARG A 96 1.05 2.25 -2.85
CA ARG A 96 1.22 3.08 -1.66
C ARG A 96 0.38 2.63 -0.49
N MET A 97 -0.93 2.47 -0.70
CA MET A 97 -1.85 2.19 0.41
C MET A 97 -1.62 0.80 1.00
N ASP A 98 -1.29 -0.19 0.19
CA ASP A 98 -1.03 -1.55 0.67
C ASP A 98 0.24 -1.58 1.52
N ILE A 99 1.30 -0.89 1.09
CA ILE A 99 2.57 -0.78 1.83
C ILE A 99 2.36 -0.02 3.15
N LEU A 100 1.68 1.13 3.13
CA LEU A 100 1.41 1.90 4.34
C LEU A 100 0.53 1.14 5.33
N ASN A 101 -0.45 0.36 4.85
CA ASN A 101 -1.23 -0.54 5.70
C ASN A 101 -0.38 -1.63 6.33
N TYR A 102 0.52 -2.25 5.55
CA TYR A 102 1.45 -3.23 6.09
C TYR A 102 2.37 -2.63 7.18
N ILE A 103 2.93 -1.44 6.93
CA ILE A 103 3.74 -0.71 7.92
C ILE A 103 2.95 -0.41 9.19
N GLY A 104 1.72 0.10 9.06
CA GLY A 104 0.84 0.39 10.19
C GLY A 104 0.53 -0.84 11.02
N LYS A 105 0.07 -1.93 10.37
CA LYS A 105 -0.20 -3.22 11.03
C LYS A 105 1.03 -3.77 11.75
N ARG A 106 2.18 -3.75 11.08
CA ARG A 106 3.42 -4.29 11.66
C ARG A 106 3.93 -3.43 12.82
N THR A 107 3.81 -2.12 12.71
CA THR A 107 4.16 -1.20 13.80
C THR A 107 3.28 -1.45 15.01
N VAL A 108 1.96 -1.53 14.85
CA VAL A 108 1.05 -1.84 15.96
C VAL A 108 1.42 -3.17 16.61
N ALA A 109 1.60 -4.22 15.81
CA ALA A 109 1.88 -5.56 16.32
C ALA A 109 3.18 -5.68 17.13
N VAL A 110 4.18 -4.83 16.85
CA VAL A 110 5.52 -4.93 17.46
C VAL A 110 5.80 -3.82 18.49
N GLN A 111 5.23 -2.64 18.32
CA GLN A 111 5.56 -1.43 19.09
C GLN A 111 4.46 -1.00 20.07
N THR A 112 3.35 -1.75 20.16
CA THR A 112 2.27 -1.47 21.14
C THR A 112 2.12 -2.61 22.13
N THR A 113 1.63 -2.31 23.33
CA THR A 113 1.40 -3.32 24.38
C THR A 113 0.49 -4.43 23.87
N ASP A 114 1.00 -5.66 23.87
CA ASP A 114 0.33 -6.86 23.35
C ASP A 114 -0.21 -6.73 21.91
N GLY A 115 0.30 -5.78 21.11
CA GLY A 115 -0.25 -5.50 19.78
C GLY A 115 -1.67 -4.91 19.77
N LYS A 116 -2.17 -4.38 20.90
CA LYS A 116 -3.55 -3.90 21.06
C LYS A 116 -3.79 -2.46 20.59
N GLY A 117 -2.79 -1.80 20.02
CA GLY A 117 -2.96 -0.47 19.47
C GLY A 117 -3.78 -0.42 18.18
N SER A 118 -3.85 0.78 17.59
CA SER A 118 -4.44 0.99 16.26
C SER A 118 -3.60 1.98 15.47
N TYR A 119 -3.88 2.11 14.17
CA TYR A 119 -3.22 3.10 13.33
C TYR A 119 -4.21 3.83 12.42
N VAL A 120 -3.88 5.06 12.05
CA VAL A 120 -4.61 5.86 11.07
C VAL A 120 -3.63 6.38 10.02
N ILE A 121 -3.91 6.09 8.75
CA ILE A 121 -3.12 6.63 7.64
C ILE A 121 -3.75 7.97 7.21
N ARG A 122 -2.92 9.02 7.17
CA ARG A 122 -3.24 10.32 6.59
C ARG A 122 -2.46 10.53 5.29
N ASP A 123 -2.57 11.71 4.69
CA ASP A 123 -1.84 12.00 3.46
C ASP A 123 -0.32 11.93 3.68
N ASN A 124 0.21 12.51 4.75
CA ASN A 124 1.66 12.59 4.99
C ASN A 124 2.13 11.91 6.29
N CYS A 125 1.27 11.17 6.99
CA CYS A 125 1.71 10.42 8.17
C CYS A 125 0.91 9.16 8.44
N ILE A 126 1.47 8.29 9.27
CA ILE A 126 0.75 7.24 9.99
C ILE A 126 0.75 7.62 11.47
N GLU A 127 -0.43 7.80 12.05
CA GLU A 127 -0.60 7.94 13.50
C GLU A 127 -0.74 6.56 14.11
N ILE A 128 0.12 6.22 15.08
CA ILE A 128 0.00 5.03 15.91
C ILE A 128 -0.65 5.43 17.22
N LYS A 129 -1.68 4.70 17.64
CA LYS A 129 -2.45 4.95 18.87
C LYS A 129 -2.30 3.79 19.84
N GLY A 130 -2.23 4.13 21.12
CA GLY A 130 -2.24 3.15 22.20
C GLY A 130 -3.58 2.41 22.27
N GLY A 131 -3.56 1.21 22.85
CA GLY A 131 -4.75 0.44 23.23
C GLY A 131 -5.15 0.67 24.67
#